data_AF-A0A1M6FWA3-F1
#
_entry.id   AF-A0A1M6FWA3-F1
#
_cell.length_a   1.000
_cell.length_b   1.000
_cell.length_c   1.000
_cell.angle_alpha   90.00
_cell.angle_beta   90.00
_cell.angle_gamma   90.00
#
_symmetry.space_group_name_H-M   'P 1'
#
loop_
_entity.id
_entity.type
_entity.pdbx_description
1 polymer ?
#
loop_
_entity_poly.entity_id
_entity_poly.type
_entity_poly.pdbx_seq_one_letter_code
_entity_poly.pdbx_strand_id
1 'polypeptide(L)'
;MNYKKTVFYTVVIAISVMLLTACSQEENKPDTEKPQNKEDKVAVGAYYPLAVGNQWEYEGIGNEYASYTQKVVYSKDDKYQVMVDNGGTVSANIYVLSDESLIRTYSEAEVYDDKNILDEKENMNNIMIKAPIEIGTKWESQGDQCEITDINATVTVPAGTFENCIVIKETYNETGAFTNYYYCKGVGLVKSEYIDGDFQVSSLLKNYKLSEK
;
A
#
# COMPACT_ATOMS: atom_id res chain seq x y z
N MET A 1 24.73 85.82 -14.78
CA MET A 1 23.93 87.04 -14.54
C MET A 1 23.18 86.85 -13.22
N ASN A 2 23.50 87.68 -12.21
CA ASN A 2 22.80 87.89 -10.91
C ASN A 2 22.70 86.67 -9.96
N TYR A 3 23.60 86.44 -8.99
CA TYR A 3 23.79 87.11 -7.68
C TYR A 3 22.50 87.41 -6.89
N LYS A 4 22.33 86.74 -5.74
CA LYS A 4 22.32 87.33 -4.38
C LYS A 4 22.25 86.21 -3.34
N LYS A 5 23.31 86.02 -2.53
CA LYS A 5 23.55 86.62 -1.19
C LYS A 5 22.58 85.98 -0.15
N THR A 6 22.97 85.46 1.02
CA THR A 6 24.01 85.97 1.94
C THR A 6 24.17 85.05 3.17
N VAL A 7 25.36 85.13 3.82
CA VAL A 7 25.68 84.91 5.25
C VAL A 7 25.59 83.45 5.77
N PHE A 8 26.66 82.68 5.99
CA PHE A 8 27.97 82.84 6.70
C PHE A 8 27.86 82.79 8.23
N TYR A 9 28.26 81.68 8.85
CA TYR A 9 29.24 81.59 9.96
C TYR A 9 29.65 80.09 10.12
N THR A 10 30.86 79.64 9.74
CA THR A 10 32.12 79.58 10.52
C THR A 10 31.95 78.73 11.81
N VAL A 11 32.66 77.64 12.15
CA VAL A 11 33.85 76.92 11.65
C VAL A 11 33.93 75.56 12.39
N VAL A 12 34.22 74.50 11.63
CA VAL A 12 35.09 73.32 11.86
C VAL A 12 35.20 72.66 13.24
N ILE A 13 34.95 71.35 13.30
CA ILE A 13 35.76 70.27 13.94
C ILE A 13 35.28 68.94 13.29
N ALA A 14 36.04 68.41 12.33
CA ALA A 14 36.96 67.26 12.44
C ALA A 14 36.28 65.86 12.47
N ILE A 15 36.32 65.22 11.29
CA ILE A 15 36.71 63.83 11.01
C ILE A 15 36.30 62.76 12.04
N SER A 16 35.35 61.90 11.66
CA SER A 16 35.57 60.45 11.70
C SER A 16 34.54 59.74 10.81
N VAL A 17 35.06 58.96 9.87
CA VAL A 17 34.31 58.07 9.00
C VAL A 17 33.80 56.90 9.84
N MET A 18 32.49 56.70 9.87
CA MET A 18 31.89 55.40 10.21
C MET A 18 30.91 55.04 9.10
N LEU A 19 31.36 54.09 8.26
CA LEU A 19 30.53 53.35 7.33
C LEU A 19 29.53 52.53 8.14
N LEU A 20 28.25 52.86 8.08
CA LEU A 20 27.18 51.95 8.48
C LEU A 20 26.32 51.67 7.25
N THR A 21 26.50 50.45 6.78
CA THR A 21 25.71 49.69 5.82
C THR A 21 24.22 49.83 6.09
N ALA A 22 23.49 50.36 5.11
CA ALA A 22 22.03 50.33 5.09
C ALA A 22 21.56 48.90 4.78
N CYS A 23 21.01 48.21 5.77
CA CYS A 23 20.17 47.04 5.54
C CYS A 23 18.76 47.54 5.17
N SER A 24 18.30 47.16 3.98
CA SER A 24 16.91 47.24 3.57
C SER A 24 16.10 46.24 4.40
N GLN A 25 15.14 46.72 5.20
CA GLN A 25 14.13 45.86 5.83
C GLN A 25 12.98 45.64 4.85
N GLU A 26 12.81 44.41 4.38
CA GLU A 26 11.53 43.94 3.82
C GLU A 26 10.58 43.62 4.99
N GLU A 27 9.36 44.17 4.93
CA GLU A 27 8.29 43.92 5.89
C GLU A 27 7.77 42.49 5.75
N ASN A 28 8.01 41.66 6.77
CA ASN A 28 7.41 40.33 6.89
C ASN A 28 5.91 40.44 7.20
N LYS A 29 5.05 40.03 6.27
CA LYS A 29 3.66 39.65 6.56
C LYS A 29 3.64 38.26 7.22
N PRO A 30 2.79 38.00 8.23
CA PRO A 30 2.62 36.65 8.76
C PRO A 30 1.89 35.82 7.71
N ASP A 31 2.59 34.83 7.15
CA ASP A 31 1.97 33.84 6.28
C ASP A 31 1.05 32.97 7.16
N THR A 32 -0.23 32.95 6.80
CA THR A 32 -1.19 32.06 7.43
C THR A 32 -0.96 30.69 6.83
N GLU A 33 -0.13 29.87 7.48
CA GLU A 33 -0.02 28.45 7.15
C GLU A 33 -1.41 27.82 7.21
N LYS A 34 -1.98 27.55 6.03
CA LYS A 34 -3.09 26.60 5.91
C LYS A 34 -2.61 25.28 6.52
N PRO A 35 -3.42 24.60 7.36
CA PRO A 35 -3.06 23.28 7.83
C PRO A 35 -2.88 22.39 6.61
N GLN A 36 -1.65 21.98 6.37
CA GLN A 36 -1.29 20.98 5.38
C GLN A 36 -1.92 19.68 5.89
N ASN A 37 -3.08 19.33 5.33
CA ASN A 37 -3.77 18.08 5.60
C ASN A 37 -2.78 16.96 5.26
N LYS A 38 -2.13 16.39 6.29
CA LYS A 38 -1.44 15.10 6.15
C LYS A 38 -2.54 14.09 5.91
N GLU A 39 -2.85 13.87 4.64
CA GLU A 39 -3.66 12.76 4.21
C GLU A 39 -2.98 11.50 4.77
N ASP A 40 -3.63 10.83 5.72
CA ASP A 40 -3.10 9.66 6.38
C ASP A 40 -2.85 8.58 5.33
N LYS A 41 -1.60 8.46 4.87
CA LYS A 41 -1.19 7.46 3.88
C LYS A 41 -1.49 6.09 4.47
N VAL A 42 -2.53 5.45 3.97
CA VAL A 42 -2.93 4.11 4.42
C VAL A 42 -1.83 3.13 4.02
N ALA A 43 -1.19 2.50 5.01
CA ALA A 43 -0.14 1.53 4.78
C ALA A 43 -0.69 0.25 4.13
N VAL A 44 0.05 -0.31 3.17
CA VAL A 44 -0.32 -1.56 2.46
C VAL A 44 -0.60 -2.71 3.44
N GLY A 45 0.19 -2.83 4.51
CA GLY A 45 0.03 -3.86 5.54
C GLY A 45 -1.32 -3.82 6.26
N ALA A 46 -2.07 -2.72 6.20
CA ALA A 46 -3.43 -2.66 6.74
C ALA A 46 -4.38 -3.61 6.00
N TYR A 47 -4.14 -3.93 4.73
CA TYR A 47 -5.02 -4.75 3.90
C TYR A 47 -4.66 -6.24 3.89
N TYR A 48 -3.58 -6.64 4.58
CA TYR A 48 -3.20 -8.04 4.71
C TYR A 48 -2.43 -8.26 6.02
N PRO A 49 -3.14 -8.50 7.14
CA PRO A 49 -2.51 -8.58 8.46
C PRO A 49 -1.74 -9.89 8.60
N LEU A 50 -0.41 -9.82 8.48
CA LEU A 50 0.49 -10.98 8.42
C LEU A 50 1.07 -11.41 9.78
N ALA A 51 0.39 -11.15 10.90
CA ALA A 51 0.87 -11.64 12.20
C ALA A 51 0.91 -13.17 12.23
N VAL A 52 1.98 -13.76 12.79
CA VAL A 52 2.10 -15.21 12.94
C VAL A 52 0.89 -15.76 13.70
N GLY A 53 0.33 -16.86 13.20
CA GLY A 53 -0.88 -17.48 13.74
C GLY A 53 -2.18 -16.99 13.10
N ASN A 54 -2.16 -15.88 12.34
CA ASN A 54 -3.32 -15.44 11.57
C ASN A 54 -3.72 -16.48 10.54
N GLN A 55 -5.03 -16.70 10.41
CA GLN A 55 -5.62 -17.77 9.60
C GLN A 55 -6.90 -17.30 8.92
N TRP A 56 -7.13 -17.82 7.71
CA TRP A 56 -8.32 -17.60 6.91
C TRP A 56 -8.80 -18.91 6.30
N GLU A 57 -10.11 -19.08 6.20
CA GLU A 57 -10.78 -20.19 5.51
C GLU A 57 -11.74 -19.59 4.50
N TYR A 58 -11.69 -20.09 3.26
CA TYR A 58 -12.51 -19.62 2.15
C TYR A 58 -13.41 -20.74 1.64
N GLU A 59 -14.67 -20.40 1.39
CA GLU A 59 -15.62 -21.22 0.65
C GLU A 59 -15.50 -20.96 -0.85
N GLY A 60 -15.29 -22.01 -1.63
CA GLY A 60 -15.18 -21.95 -3.08
C GLY A 60 -16.49 -22.23 -3.81
N ILE A 61 -16.74 -21.49 -4.90
CA ILE A 61 -17.86 -21.69 -5.82
C ILE A 61 -17.30 -21.80 -7.24
N GLY A 62 -17.81 -22.76 -8.01
CA GLY A 62 -17.46 -22.95 -9.43
C GLY A 62 -16.25 -23.84 -9.69
N ASN A 63 -15.37 -24.05 -8.70
CA ASN A 63 -14.19 -24.93 -8.81
C ASN A 63 -13.85 -25.56 -7.45
N GLU A 64 -13.40 -26.82 -7.43
CA GLU A 64 -13.00 -27.53 -6.20
C GLU A 64 -11.80 -26.89 -5.49
N TYR A 65 -10.87 -26.28 -6.24
CA TYR A 65 -9.68 -25.61 -5.70
C TYR A 65 -9.94 -24.16 -5.25
N ALA A 66 -11.18 -23.67 -5.41
CA ALA A 66 -11.55 -22.34 -4.96
C ALA A 66 -11.83 -22.29 -3.44
N SER A 67 -12.02 -23.45 -2.81
CA SER A 67 -12.02 -23.54 -1.35
C SER A 67 -10.58 -23.73 -0.88
N TYR A 68 -10.12 -22.92 0.06
CA TYR A 68 -8.77 -23.04 0.58
C TYR A 68 -8.64 -22.44 1.97
N THR A 69 -7.55 -22.78 2.66
CA THR A 69 -7.15 -22.14 3.91
C THR A 69 -5.81 -21.45 3.75
N GLN A 70 -5.57 -20.44 4.57
CA GLN A 70 -4.28 -19.75 4.66
C GLN A 70 -3.87 -19.65 6.12
N LYS A 71 -2.57 -19.79 6.41
CA LYS A 71 -2.00 -19.63 7.75
C LYS A 71 -0.62 -19.00 7.71
N VAL A 72 -0.41 -17.95 8.50
CA VAL A 72 0.94 -17.40 8.72
C VAL A 72 1.67 -18.26 9.76
N VAL A 73 2.82 -18.83 9.39
CA VAL A 73 3.55 -19.79 10.22
C VAL A 73 4.90 -19.29 10.73
N TYR A 74 5.57 -18.42 9.96
CA TYR A 74 6.85 -17.81 10.37
C TYR A 74 6.89 -16.35 9.93
N SER A 75 7.66 -15.54 10.67
CA SER A 75 8.00 -14.18 10.28
C SER A 75 9.42 -13.84 10.70
N LYS A 76 10.11 -13.01 9.90
CA LYS A 76 11.42 -12.44 10.20
C LYS A 76 11.52 -11.11 9.46
N ASP A 77 11.70 -10.03 10.21
CA ASP A 77 11.72 -8.66 9.68
C ASP A 77 10.45 -8.34 8.87
N ASP A 78 10.58 -8.10 7.56
CA ASP A 78 9.50 -7.82 6.62
C ASP A 78 9.00 -9.05 5.86
N LYS A 79 9.56 -10.23 6.15
CA LYS A 79 9.22 -11.49 5.49
C LYS A 79 8.27 -12.34 6.34
N TYR A 80 7.29 -12.94 5.67
CA TYR A 80 6.26 -13.77 6.27
C TYR A 80 6.06 -15.04 5.44
N GLN A 81 6.08 -16.20 6.11
CA GLN A 81 5.75 -17.46 5.49
C GLN A 81 4.27 -17.75 5.68
N VAL A 82 3.56 -17.95 4.58
CA VAL A 82 2.13 -18.29 4.58
C VAL A 82 1.94 -19.63 3.89
N MET A 83 1.32 -20.56 4.62
CA MET A 83 0.87 -21.84 4.07
C MET A 83 -0.50 -21.66 3.44
N VAL A 84 -0.70 -22.19 2.24
CA VAL A 84 -2.00 -22.21 1.56
C VAL A 84 -2.35 -23.65 1.18
N ASP A 85 -3.50 -24.13 1.64
CA ASP A 85 -4.02 -25.47 1.37
C ASP A 85 -5.36 -25.33 0.62
N ASN A 86 -5.41 -25.79 -0.63
CA ASN A 86 -6.62 -25.74 -1.48
C ASN A 86 -7.33 -27.09 -1.63
N GLY A 87 -7.02 -28.07 -0.77
CA GLY A 87 -7.54 -29.43 -0.82
C GLY A 87 -6.88 -30.34 -1.87
N GLY A 88 -6.19 -29.76 -2.86
CA GLY A 88 -5.38 -30.51 -3.83
C GLY A 88 -3.90 -30.59 -3.45
N THR A 89 -3.34 -29.50 -2.92
CA THR A 89 -1.96 -29.41 -2.47
C THR A 89 -1.81 -28.39 -1.36
N VAL A 90 -0.73 -28.51 -0.59
CA VAL A 90 -0.29 -27.49 0.36
C VAL A 90 0.93 -26.78 -0.22
N SER A 91 0.88 -25.45 -0.24
CA SER A 91 1.99 -24.60 -0.71
C SER A 91 2.56 -23.75 0.41
N ALA A 92 3.89 -23.62 0.43
CA ALA A 92 4.60 -22.66 1.25
C ALA A 92 4.98 -21.43 0.42
N ASN A 93 4.63 -20.25 0.92
CA ASN A 93 4.80 -18.98 0.21
C ASN A 93 5.58 -18.00 1.09
N ILE A 94 6.45 -17.18 0.49
CA ILE A 94 7.10 -16.05 1.19
C ILE A 94 6.51 -14.75 0.68
N TYR A 95 6.02 -13.95 1.63
CA TYR A 95 5.49 -12.61 1.42
C TYR A 95 6.47 -11.60 2.01
N VAL A 96 6.78 -10.55 1.25
CA VAL A 96 7.59 -9.40 1.68
C VAL A 96 6.69 -8.18 1.72
N LEU A 97 6.63 -7.51 2.88
CA LEU A 97 5.75 -6.38 3.13
C LEU A 97 6.55 -5.10 3.35
N SER A 98 6.24 -4.05 2.59
CA SER A 98 6.74 -2.69 2.82
C SER A 98 5.58 -1.69 2.89
N ASP A 99 5.91 -0.42 3.13
CA ASP A 99 4.93 0.67 3.05
C ASP A 99 4.38 0.87 1.62
N GLU A 100 5.09 0.37 0.61
CA GLU A 100 4.76 0.57 -0.80
C GLU A 100 4.08 -0.63 -1.45
N SER A 101 4.32 -1.84 -0.95
CA SER A 101 3.77 -3.05 -1.59
C SER A 101 3.76 -4.27 -0.70
N LEU A 102 2.86 -5.20 -1.04
CA LEU A 102 2.89 -6.58 -0.61
C LEU A 102 3.25 -7.45 -1.82
N ILE A 103 4.35 -8.20 -1.71
CA ILE A 103 4.88 -9.02 -2.80
C ILE A 103 5.01 -10.46 -2.33
N ARG A 104 4.48 -11.42 -3.08
CA ARG A 104 4.86 -12.83 -2.94
C ARG A 104 6.11 -13.08 -3.77
N THR A 105 7.24 -13.35 -3.11
CA THR A 105 8.56 -13.52 -3.75
C THR A 105 8.97 -14.98 -3.91
N TYR A 106 8.27 -15.89 -3.23
CA TYR A 106 8.51 -17.32 -3.31
C TYR A 106 7.22 -18.13 -3.21
N SER A 107 7.15 -19.24 -3.94
CA SER A 107 6.13 -20.28 -3.79
C SER A 107 6.71 -21.66 -4.09
N GLU A 108 6.41 -22.63 -3.23
CA GLU A 108 6.72 -24.06 -3.40
C GLU A 108 5.47 -24.87 -3.08
N ALA A 109 5.09 -25.81 -3.96
CA ALA A 109 3.94 -26.70 -3.77
C ALA A 109 4.37 -28.05 -3.18
N GLU A 110 3.41 -28.88 -2.77
CA GLU A 110 3.66 -30.19 -2.13
C GLU A 110 4.48 -30.09 -0.82
N VAL A 111 4.29 -29.00 -0.07
CA VAL A 111 4.98 -28.78 1.22
C VAL A 111 4.04 -29.17 2.37
N TYR A 112 4.25 -30.35 2.93
CA TYR A 112 3.41 -30.94 3.98
C TYR A 112 4.08 -30.98 5.37
N ASP A 113 5.29 -30.42 5.49
CA ASP A 113 6.01 -30.30 6.75
C ASP A 113 6.01 -28.86 7.28
N ASP A 114 6.57 -28.67 8.48
CA ASP A 114 6.68 -27.36 9.13
C ASP A 114 8.03 -26.68 8.81
N LYS A 115 8.61 -26.90 7.62
CA LYS A 115 9.89 -26.28 7.24
C LYS A 115 9.75 -24.75 7.20
N ASN A 116 10.66 -24.06 7.87
CA ASN A 116 10.83 -22.62 7.70
C ASN A 116 11.61 -22.33 6.42
N ILE A 117 11.01 -21.60 5.48
CA ILE A 117 11.58 -21.27 4.17
C ILE A 117 11.98 -19.79 4.02
N LEU A 118 11.96 -18.99 5.09
CA LEU A 118 12.18 -17.53 4.99
C LEU A 118 13.54 -17.10 4.40
N ASP A 119 14.53 -18.00 4.44
CA ASP A 119 15.87 -17.77 3.88
C ASP A 119 16.04 -18.36 2.45
N GLU A 120 14.98 -18.95 1.86
CA GLU A 120 15.00 -19.43 0.48
C GLU A 120 15.14 -18.28 -0.52
N LYS A 121 15.77 -18.57 -1.66
CA LYS A 121 15.94 -17.60 -2.74
C LYS A 121 14.63 -17.40 -3.48
N GLU A 122 14.28 -16.13 -3.73
CA GLU A 122 13.11 -15.72 -4.52
C GLU A 122 13.03 -16.46 -5.86
N ASN A 123 11.83 -16.94 -6.20
CA ASN A 123 11.56 -17.67 -7.44
C ASN A 123 10.43 -17.04 -8.28
N MET A 124 9.83 -15.96 -7.78
CA MET A 124 8.78 -15.21 -8.45
C MET A 124 8.74 -13.76 -7.96
N ASN A 125 7.96 -12.90 -8.64
CA ASN A 125 7.72 -11.52 -8.20
C ASN A 125 6.25 -11.16 -8.44
N ASN A 126 5.36 -11.64 -7.57
CA ASN A 126 3.93 -11.33 -7.64
C ASN A 126 3.58 -10.16 -6.71
N ILE A 127 3.40 -8.97 -7.27
CA ILE A 127 2.96 -7.77 -6.55
C ILE A 127 1.45 -7.82 -6.36
N MET A 128 1.01 -8.09 -5.14
CA MET A 128 -0.40 -8.33 -4.82
C MET A 128 -1.16 -7.05 -4.48
N ILE A 129 -0.52 -6.14 -3.75
CA ILE A 129 -1.07 -4.83 -3.37
C ILE A 129 0.04 -3.80 -3.55
N LYS A 130 -0.28 -2.65 -4.14
CA LYS A 130 0.70 -1.58 -4.37
C LYS A 130 0.11 -0.22 -4.00
N ALA A 131 0.92 0.61 -3.33
CA ALA A 131 0.62 2.00 -3.06
C ALA A 131 0.88 2.89 -4.30
N PRO A 132 0.22 4.06 -4.41
CA PRO A 132 -0.79 4.58 -3.48
C PRO A 132 -2.10 3.78 -3.50
N ILE A 133 -2.85 3.79 -2.40
CA ILE A 133 -4.14 3.10 -2.31
C ILE A 133 -5.24 4.01 -2.82
N GLU A 134 -5.24 4.22 -4.14
CA GLU A 134 -6.11 5.15 -4.84
C GLU A 134 -6.64 4.51 -6.12
N ILE A 135 -7.89 4.81 -6.49
CA ILE A 135 -8.50 4.33 -7.74
C ILE A 135 -7.64 4.77 -8.93
N GLY A 136 -7.37 3.84 -9.85
CA GLY A 136 -6.54 4.05 -11.03
C GLY A 136 -5.04 3.83 -10.81
N THR A 137 -4.61 3.46 -9.59
CA THR A 137 -3.25 2.97 -9.36
C THR A 137 -3.07 1.66 -10.12
N LYS A 138 -2.07 1.61 -11.02
CA LYS A 138 -1.81 0.46 -11.90
C LYS A 138 -0.38 -0.04 -11.74
N TRP A 139 -0.19 -1.34 -11.94
CA TRP A 139 1.12 -1.97 -12.04
C TRP A 139 1.07 -3.24 -12.87
N GLU A 140 2.23 -3.68 -13.33
CA GLU A 140 2.39 -5.00 -13.94
C GLU A 140 2.90 -5.99 -12.88
N SER A 141 2.35 -7.20 -12.86
CA SER A 141 2.76 -8.29 -11.97
C SER A 141 2.75 -9.59 -12.75
N GLN A 142 3.88 -10.31 -12.78
CA GLN A 142 4.00 -11.61 -13.47
C GLN A 142 3.54 -11.62 -14.94
N GLY A 143 3.59 -10.47 -15.62
CA GLY A 143 3.13 -10.32 -17.00
C GLY A 143 1.67 -9.91 -17.16
N ASP A 144 0.92 -9.77 -16.05
CA ASP A 144 -0.48 -9.35 -16.01
C ASP A 144 -0.63 -7.89 -15.57
N GLN A 145 -1.76 -7.26 -15.93
CA GLN A 145 -2.05 -5.88 -15.58
C GLN A 145 -2.96 -5.79 -14.36
N CYS A 146 -2.49 -5.11 -13.32
CA CYS A 146 -3.23 -4.89 -12.08
C CYS A 146 -3.69 -3.44 -11.95
N GLU A 147 -4.88 -3.22 -11.39
CA GLU A 147 -5.44 -1.88 -11.13
C GLU A 147 -6.29 -1.87 -9.86
N ILE A 148 -6.14 -0.84 -9.01
CA ILE A 148 -7.13 -0.53 -7.98
C ILE A 148 -8.35 0.12 -8.64
N THR A 149 -9.49 -0.57 -8.62
CA THR A 149 -10.73 -0.12 -9.29
C THR A 149 -11.75 0.48 -8.34
N ASP A 150 -11.66 0.16 -7.04
CA ASP A 150 -12.50 0.70 -5.98
C ASP A 150 -11.72 0.72 -4.65
N ILE A 151 -12.07 1.65 -3.76
CA ILE A 151 -11.52 1.76 -2.40
C ILE A 151 -12.60 1.79 -1.30
N ASN A 152 -13.88 1.77 -1.69
CA ASN A 152 -15.03 1.88 -0.81
C ASN A 152 -16.04 0.74 -1.02
N ALA A 153 -15.59 -0.41 -1.52
CA ALA A 153 -16.46 -1.54 -1.79
C ALA A 153 -17.05 -2.10 -0.48
N THR A 154 -18.32 -2.48 -0.54
CA THR A 154 -19.00 -3.26 0.51
C THR A 154 -19.17 -4.69 0.03
N VAL A 155 -18.66 -5.66 0.79
CA VAL A 155 -18.63 -7.07 0.41
C VAL A 155 -19.33 -7.90 1.48
N THR A 156 -20.31 -8.70 1.08
CA THR A 156 -20.97 -9.67 1.96
C THR A 156 -20.54 -11.08 1.58
N VAL A 157 -20.01 -11.81 2.56
CA VAL A 157 -19.49 -13.18 2.47
C VAL A 157 -19.94 -13.97 3.71
N PRO A 158 -19.73 -15.30 3.80
CA PRO A 158 -20.20 -16.05 4.95
C PRO A 158 -19.63 -15.57 6.30
N ALA A 159 -18.41 -15.01 6.32
CA ALA A 159 -17.82 -14.42 7.52
C ALA A 159 -18.45 -13.07 7.96
N GLY A 160 -19.37 -12.50 7.17
CA GLY A 160 -20.07 -11.24 7.47
C GLY A 160 -20.02 -10.23 6.34
N THR A 161 -20.39 -8.99 6.66
CA THR A 161 -20.32 -7.84 5.74
C THR A 161 -19.14 -6.95 6.13
N PHE A 162 -18.31 -6.62 5.14
CA PHE A 162 -17.14 -5.77 5.27
C PHE A 162 -17.31 -4.52 4.42
N GLU A 163 -16.99 -3.36 4.97
CA GLU A 163 -17.07 -2.06 4.30
C GLU A 163 -15.67 -1.50 4.07
N ASN A 164 -15.56 -0.51 3.17
CA ASN A 164 -14.31 0.21 2.86
C ASN A 164 -13.19 -0.73 2.39
N CYS A 165 -13.56 -1.71 1.56
CA CYS A 165 -12.63 -2.64 0.95
C CYS A 165 -12.08 -2.07 -0.36
N ILE A 166 -10.82 -2.37 -0.64
CA ILE A 166 -10.21 -2.08 -1.95
C ILE A 166 -10.48 -3.23 -2.90
N VAL A 167 -10.68 -2.91 -4.16
CA VAL A 167 -10.83 -3.87 -5.25
C VAL A 167 -9.63 -3.74 -6.16
N ILE A 168 -8.89 -4.83 -6.31
CA ILE A 168 -7.76 -4.94 -7.23
C ILE A 168 -8.20 -5.86 -8.36
N LYS A 169 -8.19 -5.35 -9.58
CA LYS A 169 -8.44 -6.14 -10.79
C LYS A 169 -7.10 -6.54 -11.41
N GLU A 170 -6.86 -7.84 -11.53
CA GLU A 170 -5.76 -8.44 -12.29
C GLU A 170 -6.30 -8.95 -13.62
N THR A 171 -5.82 -8.42 -14.74
CA THR A 171 -6.23 -8.82 -16.09
C THR A 171 -5.14 -9.68 -16.73
N TYR A 172 -5.50 -10.90 -17.12
CA TYR A 172 -4.60 -11.85 -17.74
C TYR A 172 -4.36 -11.48 -19.19
N ASN A 173 -3.14 -11.05 -19.51
CA ASN A 173 -2.85 -10.45 -20.83
C ASN A 173 -3.02 -11.44 -21.99
N GLU A 174 -2.83 -12.73 -21.76
CA GLU A 174 -2.92 -13.76 -22.80
C GLU A 174 -4.37 -14.11 -23.19
N THR A 175 -5.32 -14.03 -22.25
CA THR A 175 -6.69 -14.50 -22.44
C THR A 175 -7.74 -13.38 -22.40
N GLY A 176 -7.42 -12.26 -21.73
CA GLY A 176 -8.38 -11.19 -21.43
C GLY A 176 -9.32 -11.50 -20.25
N ALA A 177 -9.24 -12.71 -19.68
CA ALA A 177 -9.89 -13.03 -18.41
C ALA A 177 -9.33 -12.14 -17.29
N PHE A 178 -10.03 -12.05 -16.16
CA PHE A 178 -9.55 -11.26 -15.04
C PHE A 178 -10.00 -11.80 -13.70
N THR A 179 -9.26 -11.46 -12.66
CA THR A 179 -9.64 -11.70 -11.26
C THR A 179 -9.85 -10.38 -10.54
N ASN A 180 -10.97 -10.23 -9.85
CA ASN A 180 -11.16 -9.17 -8.86
C ASN A 180 -10.81 -9.71 -7.47
N TYR A 181 -9.89 -9.06 -6.76
CA TYR A 181 -9.55 -9.34 -5.38
C TYR A 181 -10.07 -8.21 -4.48
N TYR A 182 -10.80 -8.58 -3.44
CA TYR A 182 -11.39 -7.64 -2.48
C TYR A 182 -10.62 -7.74 -1.16
N TYR A 183 -9.83 -6.71 -0.85
CA TYR A 183 -9.08 -6.65 0.41
C TYR A 183 -9.71 -5.63 1.36
N CYS A 184 -9.93 -6.00 2.61
CA CYS A 184 -10.51 -5.12 3.62
C CYS A 184 -9.49 -4.86 4.74
N LYS A 185 -9.45 -3.61 5.22
CA LYS A 185 -8.54 -3.20 6.28
C LYS A 185 -8.73 -4.06 7.54
N GLY A 186 -7.63 -4.48 8.13
CA GLY A 186 -7.60 -5.27 9.35
C GLY A 186 -8.06 -6.72 9.15
N VAL A 187 -8.47 -7.13 7.95
CA VAL A 187 -8.98 -8.48 7.69
C VAL A 187 -8.09 -9.23 6.72
N GLY A 188 -7.76 -8.66 5.56
CA GLY A 188 -7.11 -9.40 4.48
C GLY A 188 -7.98 -9.48 3.24
N LEU A 189 -7.72 -10.49 2.41
CA LEU A 189 -8.58 -10.86 1.29
C LEU A 189 -9.90 -11.39 1.85
N VAL A 190 -11.03 -10.78 1.46
CA VAL A 190 -12.37 -11.26 1.85
C VAL A 190 -13.08 -12.00 0.73
N LYS A 191 -12.70 -11.72 -0.52
CA LYS A 191 -13.31 -12.32 -1.71
C LYS A 191 -12.35 -12.28 -2.89
N SER A 192 -12.35 -13.32 -3.71
CA SER A 192 -11.81 -13.27 -5.08
C SER A 192 -12.83 -13.78 -6.08
N GLU A 193 -12.82 -13.21 -7.30
CA GLU A 193 -13.69 -13.61 -8.41
C GLU A 193 -12.91 -13.65 -9.71
N TYR A 194 -12.61 -14.85 -10.19
CA TYR A 194 -12.10 -15.07 -11.54
C TYR A 194 -13.25 -15.11 -12.53
N ILE A 195 -13.12 -14.38 -13.63
CA ILE A 195 -14.15 -14.22 -14.66
C ILE A 195 -13.51 -14.41 -16.05
N ASP A 196 -14.09 -15.31 -16.84
CA ASP A 196 -13.79 -15.53 -18.25
C ASP A 196 -15.09 -15.75 -19.04
N GLY A 197 -15.57 -14.70 -19.71
CA GLY A 197 -16.90 -14.70 -20.33
C GLY A 197 -18.02 -14.94 -19.31
N ASP A 198 -18.80 -16.00 -19.52
CA ASP A 198 -19.89 -16.42 -18.60
C ASP A 198 -19.38 -17.35 -17.48
N PHE A 199 -18.12 -17.75 -17.51
CA PHE A 199 -17.52 -18.60 -16.49
C PHE A 199 -17.02 -17.77 -15.33
N GLN A 200 -17.44 -18.12 -14.11
CA GLN A 200 -17.01 -17.48 -12.89
C GLN A 200 -16.62 -18.51 -11.83
N VAL A 201 -15.48 -18.26 -11.18
CA VAL A 201 -15.02 -18.99 -9.99
C VAL A 201 -14.82 -17.98 -8.88
N SER A 202 -15.24 -18.31 -7.67
CA SER A 202 -15.14 -17.38 -6.54
C SER A 202 -14.69 -18.07 -5.27
N SER A 203 -13.94 -17.35 -4.46
CA SER A 203 -13.56 -17.75 -3.10
C SER A 203 -14.06 -16.68 -2.14
N LEU A 204 -14.89 -17.08 -1.18
CA LEU A 204 -15.57 -16.20 -0.24
C LEU A 204 -15.03 -16.46 1.17
N LEU A 205 -14.60 -15.42 1.89
CA LEU A 205 -14.12 -15.60 3.25
C LEU A 205 -15.24 -16.15 4.13
N LYS A 206 -14.98 -17.34 4.67
CA LYS A 206 -15.93 -18.11 5.46
C LYS A 206 -15.64 -17.98 6.95
N ASN A 207 -14.38 -18.04 7.33
CA ASN A 207 -13.94 -17.87 8.71
C ASN A 207 -12.53 -17.29 8.75
N TYR A 208 -12.17 -16.64 9.84
CA TYR A 208 -10.83 -16.11 10.04
C TYR A 208 -10.51 -15.96 11.54
N LYS A 209 -9.22 -16.06 11.86
CA LYS A 209 -8.68 -15.84 13.19
C LYS A 209 -7.48 -14.93 13.06
N LEU A 210 -7.57 -13.75 13.70
CA LEU A 210 -6.47 -12.80 13.73
C LEU A 210 -5.99 -12.66 15.16
N SER A 211 -4.67 -12.74 15.35
CA SER A 211 -4.01 -12.37 16.59
C SER A 211 -4.21 -10.87 16.83
N GLU A 212 -4.52 -10.50 18.06
CA GLU A 212 -4.46 -9.09 18.46
C GLU A 212 -3.00 -8.61 18.31
N LYS A 213 -2.84 -7.37 17.84
CA LYS A 213 -1.53 -6.74 17.64
C LYS A 213 -0.74 -6.63 18.95
#